data_AF-A0A831JSY3-F1
#
_entry.id   AF-A0A831JSY3-F1
#
_cell.length_a   1.000
_cell.length_b   1.000
_cell.length_c   1.000
_cell.angle_alpha   90.00
_cell.angle_beta   90.00
_cell.angle_gamma   90.00
#
_symmetry.space_group_name_H-M   'P 1'
#
loop_
_entity.id
_entity.type
_entity.pdbx_description
1 polymer ?
#
loop_
_entity_poly.entity_id
_entity_poly.type
_entity_poly.pdbx_seq_one_letter_code
_entity_poly.pdbx_strand_id
1 'polypeptide(L)' 'EITDQTIDRCLATHYMPDPDLLIRTGGEIRLSNYLLWQCAYAELYFCDTFWPDFKAEELCKAICDFQKRERRFGKTSEQI' A
#
# COMPACT_ATOMS: atom_id res chain seq x y z
N GLU A 1 -24.89 14.55 0.11
CA GLU A 1 -24.52 13.82 -1.12
C GLU A 1 -23.48 12.78 -0.75
N ILE A 2 -23.49 11.60 -1.38
CA ILE A 2 -22.50 10.55 -1.08
C ILE A 2 -21.42 10.65 -2.16
N THR A 3 -20.19 10.94 -1.75
CA THR A 3 -19.00 11.09 -2.60
C THR A 3 -17.81 10.37 -1.97
N ASP A 4 -16.73 10.13 -2.72
CA ASP A 4 -15.51 9.50 -2.19
C ASP A 4 -14.97 10.25 -0.97
N GLN A 5 -14.93 11.59 -1.02
CA GLN A 5 -14.55 12.44 0.11
C GLN A 5 -15.48 12.32 1.32
N THR A 6 -16.75 11.97 1.11
CA THR A 6 -17.71 11.74 2.19
C THR A 6 -17.44 10.37 2.83
N ILE A 7 -17.11 9.36 2.02
CA ILE A 7 -16.69 8.04 2.51
C ILE A 7 -15.39 8.16 3.30
N ASP A 8 -14.36 8.83 2.76
CA ASP A 8 -13.06 9.04 3.42
C ASP A 8 -13.22 9.61 4.83
N ARG A 9 -14.06 10.64 4.97
CA ARG A 9 -14.34 11.29 6.27
C ARG A 9 -15.08 10.38 7.26
N CYS A 10 -15.76 9.35 6.79
CA CYS A 10 -16.48 8.38 7.63
C CYS A 10 -15.64 7.14 7.97
N LEU A 11 -14.49 6.93 7.33
CA LEU A 11 -13.63 5.79 7.61
C LEU A 11 -12.86 5.96 8.93
N ALA A 12 -12.53 4.83 9.55
CA ALA A 12 -11.75 4.81 10.78
C ALA A 12 -10.37 5.47 10.63
N THR A 13 -9.86 5.60 9.40
CA THR A 13 -8.53 6.13 9.09
C THR A 13 -8.55 7.59 8.62
N HIS A 14 -9.68 8.31 8.69
CA HIS A 14 -9.80 9.69 8.18
C HIS A 14 -8.77 10.69 8.76
N TYR A 15 -8.13 10.34 9.87
CA TYR A 15 -7.11 11.14 10.55
C TYR A 15 -5.71 11.03 9.93
N MET A 16 -5.49 10.10 8.99
CA MET A 16 -4.19 9.85 8.36
C MET A 16 -4.32 9.78 6.83
N PRO A 17 -3.26 10.08 6.07
CA PRO A 17 -3.26 9.87 4.63
C PRO A 17 -3.33 8.38 4.29
N ASP A 18 -3.74 8.09 3.06
CA ASP A 18 -3.68 6.74 2.50
C ASP A 18 -2.22 6.25 2.39
N PRO A 19 -1.98 4.94 2.59
CA PRO A 19 -0.64 4.37 2.50
C PRO A 19 -0.13 4.37 1.05
N ASP A 20 1.11 4.79 0.86
CA ASP A 20 1.78 4.67 -0.44
C ASP A 20 2.31 3.25 -0.70
N LEU A 21 2.61 2.51 0.38
CA LEU A 21 3.18 1.16 0.35
C LEU A 21 2.53 0.29 1.41
N LEU A 22 2.01 -0.86 1.01
CA LEU A 22 1.57 -1.93 1.89
C LEU A 22 2.52 -3.12 1.79
N ILE A 23 3.12 -3.50 2.92
CA ILE A 23 4.05 -4.64 3.02
C ILE A 23 3.31 -5.82 3.65
N ARG A 24 3.34 -6.99 2.99
CA ARG A 24 2.81 -8.24 3.52
C ARG A 24 3.89 -9.33 3.56
N THR A 25 4.17 -9.78 4.77
CA THR A 25 5.12 -10.86 5.09
C THR A 25 4.47 -12.24 5.03
N GLY A 26 5.28 -13.30 4.99
CA GLY A 26 4.85 -14.69 5.12
C GLY A 26 4.35 -15.37 3.84
N GLY A 27 4.74 -14.87 2.67
CA GLY A 27 4.57 -15.54 1.37
C GLY A 27 3.16 -15.47 0.75
N GLU A 28 2.19 -14.92 1.46
CA GLU A 28 0.80 -14.87 1.02
C GLU A 28 0.53 -13.66 0.10
N ILE A 29 0.04 -13.90 -1.11
CA ILE A 29 -0.30 -12.84 -2.09
C ILE A 29 -1.79 -12.50 -2.01
N ARG A 30 -2.19 -11.83 -0.93
CA ARG A 30 -3.56 -11.31 -0.74
C ARG A 30 -3.55 -10.09 0.19
N LEU A 31 -4.63 -9.31 0.25
CA LEU A 31 -4.76 -8.26 1.28
C LEU A 31 -5.49 -8.75 2.54
N SER A 32 -6.23 -9.86 2.44
CA SER A 32 -7.02 -10.39 3.56
C SER A 32 -7.97 -9.37 4.18
N ASN A 33 -8.68 -8.60 3.34
CA ASN A 33 -9.64 -7.59 3.77
C ASN A 33 -9.03 -6.47 4.64
N TYR A 34 -7.76 -6.13 4.42
CA TYR A 34 -7.06 -5.07 5.13
C TYR A 34 -6.94 -3.80 4.28
N LEU A 35 -7.46 -2.68 4.79
CA LEU A 35 -7.36 -1.33 4.20
C LEU A 35 -7.71 -1.26 2.71
N LEU A 36 -8.76 -1.97 2.28
CA LEU A 36 -9.11 -2.09 0.85
C LEU A 36 -9.34 -0.75 0.16
N TRP A 37 -9.99 0.19 0.86
CA TRP A 37 -10.27 1.52 0.33
C TRP A 37 -8.99 2.35 0.22
N GLN A 38 -8.23 2.41 1.32
CA GLN A 38 -7.02 3.21 1.44
C GLN A 38 -5.90 2.70 0.53
N CYS A 39 -5.86 1.40 0.25
CA CYS A 39 -4.83 0.79 -0.60
C CYS A 39 -5.16 0.81 -2.10
N ALA A 40 -6.18 1.54 -2.55
CA ALA A 40 -6.59 1.58 -3.97
C ALA A 40 -5.43 1.97 -4.92
N TYR A 41 -4.49 2.81 -4.45
CA TYR A 41 -3.30 3.23 -5.19
C TYR A 41 -1.98 3.00 -4.43
N ALA A 42 -2.01 2.13 -3.41
CA ALA A 42 -0.81 1.72 -2.71
C ALA A 42 -0.02 0.73 -3.58
N GLU A 43 1.31 0.83 -3.56
CA GLU A 43 2.15 -0.26 -4.03
C GLU A 43 2.06 -1.43 -3.06
N LEU A 44 1.99 -2.65 -3.59
CA LEU A 44 1.88 -3.87 -2.80
C LEU A 44 3.21 -4.62 -2.86
N TYR A 45 3.85 -4.77 -1.71
CA TYR A 45 5.09 -5.53 -1.56
C TYR A 45 4.81 -6.82 -0.76
N PHE A 46 5.04 -7.96 -1.39
CA PHE A 46 4.90 -9.28 -0.77
C PHE A 46 6.28 -9.92 -0.61
N CYS A 47 6.55 -10.50 0.54
CA CYS A 47 7.79 -11.24 0.78
C CYS A 47 7.57 -12.53 1.55
N ASP A 48 8.45 -13.51 1.31
CA ASP A 48 8.42 -14.82 1.97
C ASP A 48 8.89 -14.75 3.43
N THR A 49 9.66 -13.71 3.78
CA THR A 49 10.11 -13.47 5.16
C THR A 49 8.91 -13.46 6.11
N PHE A 50 8.94 -14.30 7.15
CA PHE A 50 7.91 -14.32 8.18
C PHE A 50 8.02 -13.11 9.11
N TRP A 51 6.89 -12.67 9.68
CA TRP A 51 6.85 -11.47 10.53
C TRP A 51 7.88 -11.46 11.69
N PRO A 52 8.12 -12.56 12.44
CA PRO A 52 9.13 -12.58 13.49
C PRO A 52 10.57 -12.33 12.99
N ASP A 53 10.82 -12.64 11.72
CA ASP A 53 12.12 -12.53 11.06
C ASP A 53 12.25 -11.22 10.25
N PHE A 54 11.19 -10.42 10.14
CA PHE A 54 11.20 -9.16 9.41
C PHE A 54 11.95 -8.08 10.22
N LYS A 55 13.17 -7.75 9.79
CA LYS A 55 14.07 -6.77 10.44
C LYS A 55 14.25 -5.51 9.58
N ALA A 56 15.07 -4.58 10.07
CA ALA A 56 15.31 -3.29 9.42
C ALA A 56 15.80 -3.45 7.96
N GLU A 57 16.60 -4.47 7.69
CA GLU A 57 17.12 -4.77 6.36
C GLU A 57 16.00 -5.13 5.38
N GLU A 58 14.99 -5.85 5.84
CA GLU A 58 13.82 -6.23 5.03
C GLU A 58 12.92 -5.01 4.75
N LEU A 59 12.75 -4.14 5.74
CA LEU A 59 12.06 -2.86 5.52
C LEU A 59 12.80 -1.99 4.49
N CYS A 60 14.13 -1.90 4.58
CA CYS A 60 14.94 -1.20 3.59
C CYS A 60 14.78 -1.79 2.19
N LYS A 61 14.74 -3.13 2.05
CA LYS A 61 14.47 -3.78 0.77
C LYS A 61 13.11 -3.40 0.20
N ALA A 62 12.06 -3.41 1.03
CA ALA A 62 10.71 -3.03 0.61
C ALA A 62 10.65 -1.55 0.15
N ILE A 63 11.28 -0.63 0.88
CA ILE A 63 11.35 0.79 0.51
C ILE A 63 12.15 0.98 -0.78
N CYS A 64 13.28 0.30 -0.94
CA CYS A 64 14.08 0.35 -2.17
C CYS A 64 13.34 -0.22 -3.39
N ASP A 65 12.47 -1.22 -3.22
CA ASP A 65 11.59 -1.70 -4.30
C ASP A 65 10.54 -0.66 -4.65
N PHE A 66 9.87 -0.10 -3.64
CA PHE A 66 8.87 0.95 -3.78
C PHE A 66 9.39 2.16 -4.56
N GLN A 67 10.60 2.63 -4.25
CA GLN A 67 11.21 3.78 -4.93
C GLN A 67 11.49 3.57 -6.43
N LYS A 68 11.50 2.31 -6.91
CA LYS A 68 11.67 1.98 -8.33
C LYS A 68 10.34 1.93 -9.10
N ARG A 69 9.21 1.98 -8.40
CA ARG A 69 7.87 1.92 -9.00
C ARG A 69 7.48 3.28 -9.54
N GLU A 70 6.88 3.28 -10.73
CA GLU A 70 6.28 4.47 -11.31
C GLU A 70 4.79 4.51 -10.95
N ARG A 71 4.41 5.37 -10.01
CA ARG A 71 3.03 5.49 -9.54
C ARG A 71 2.21 6.33 -10.50
N ARG A 72 1.31 5.66 -11.22
CA ARG A 72 0.60 6.29 -12.35
C ARG A 72 -0.75 6.91 -12.00
N PHE A 73 -1.37 6.52 -10.90
CA PHE A 73 -2.68 7.03 -10.46
C PHE A 73 -3.74 7.05 -11.60
N GLY A 74 -3.79 5.99 -12.41
CA GLY A 74 -4.70 5.89 -13.56
C GLY A 74 -4.19 6.50 -14.88
N LYS A 75 -2.95 6.98 -14.92
CA LYS A 75 -2.27 7.49 -16.13
C LYS A 75 -1.39 6.42 -16.80
N THR A 76 -0.95 6.66 -18.03
CA THR A 76 0.13 5.92 -18.70
C THR A 76 1.51 6.50 -18.32
N SER A 77 2.60 5.77 -18.55
CA SER A 77 3.97 6.31 -18.30
C SER A 77 4.24 7.58 -19.10
N GLU A 78 3.75 7.68 -20.33
CA GLU A 78 3.92 8.87 -21.18
C GLU A 78 3.14 10.09 -20.66
N GLN A 79 2.16 9.89 -19.77
CA GLN A 79 1.32 10.93 -19.18
C GLN A 79 1.83 11.42 -17.80
N ILE A 80 2.91 10.83 -17.28
CA ILE A 80 3.52 11.16 -15.99
C ILE A 80 4.63 12.18 -16.14
#